data_AF-A0A849VAP8-F1
#
_entry.id   AF-A0A849VAP8-F1
#
_cell.length_a   1.000
_cell.length_b   1.000
_cell.length_c   1.000
_cell.angle_alpha   90.00
_cell.angle_beta   90.00
_cell.angle_gamma   90.00
#
_symmetry.space_group_name_H-M   'P 1'
#
loop_
_entity.id
_entity.type
_entity.pdbx_description
1 polymer ?
#
loop_
_entity_poly.entity_id
_entity_poly.type
_entity_poly.pdbx_seq_one_letter_code
_entity_poly.pdbx_strand_id
1 'polypeptide(L)'
;MTKTTHLAVDASNHDIVTDELSSYGYRMAKHFEINCGRRDIDRVTGDGAGDTRSCYNEVAAKKAILRTLPREKARYWSKGHPRDHAVFMTKQIGLKRWKVNSGYHLRSLAETAMYRFKQLMGDIHHEQARSA
;
A
#
# COMPACT_ATOMS: atom_id res chain seq x y z
N MET A 1 8.44 22.50 3.38
CA MET A 1 8.51 21.06 3.75
C MET A 1 7.45 20.30 2.97
N THR A 2 7.82 19.30 2.18
CA THR A 2 6.85 18.47 1.44
C THR A 2 6.27 17.42 2.38
N LYS A 3 4.94 17.35 2.51
CA LYS A 3 4.24 16.31 3.27
C LYS A 3 3.80 15.20 2.31
N THR A 4 3.86 13.94 2.75
CA THR A 4 3.38 12.78 1.99
C THR A 4 2.12 12.25 2.67
N THR A 5 1.00 12.27 1.95
CA THR A 5 -0.26 11.64 2.36
C THR A 5 -0.28 10.18 1.93
N HIS A 6 -0.61 9.29 2.87
CA HIS A 6 -0.89 7.88 2.64
C HIS A 6 -2.40 7.66 2.76
N LEU A 7 -2.99 6.88 1.86
CA LEU A 7 -4.42 6.54 1.89
C LEU A 7 -4.57 5.02 1.83
N ALA A 8 -5.44 4.47 2.68
CA ALA A 8 -5.96 3.11 2.52
C ALA A 8 -7.37 3.18 1.96
N VAL A 9 -7.67 2.30 1.01
CA VAL A 9 -8.96 2.23 0.32
C VAL A 9 -9.49 0.82 0.39
N ASP A 10 -10.77 0.68 0.75
CA ASP A 10 -11.48 -0.59 0.68
C ASP A 10 -11.79 -0.90 -0.80
N ALA A 11 -11.28 -2.04 -1.28
CA ALA A 11 -11.41 -2.42 -2.68
C ALA A 11 -12.85 -2.83 -3.07
N SER A 12 -13.72 -3.13 -2.11
CA SER A 12 -15.08 -3.60 -2.37
C SER A 12 -16.08 -2.46 -2.58
N ASN A 13 -15.90 -1.33 -1.87
CA ASN A 13 -16.84 -0.22 -1.88
C ASN A 13 -16.19 1.14 -2.19
N HIS A 14 -14.86 1.18 -2.35
CA HIS A 14 -14.04 2.36 -2.66
C HIS A 14 -13.97 3.42 -1.56
N ASP A 15 -14.34 3.07 -0.33
CA ASP A 15 -14.24 3.97 0.83
C ASP A 15 -12.77 4.21 1.21
N ILE A 16 -12.45 5.45 1.59
CA ILE A 16 -11.19 5.76 2.27
C ILE A 16 -11.32 5.28 3.73
N VAL A 17 -10.41 4.39 4.12
CA VAL A 17 -10.45 3.69 5.40
C VAL A 17 -9.52 4.33 6.43
N THR A 18 -8.39 4.88 5.97
CA THR A 18 -7.48 5.68 6.79
C THR A 18 -6.73 6.65 5.89
N ASP A 19 -6.39 7.82 6.43
CA ASP A 19 -5.35 8.70 5.90
C ASP A 19 -4.25 8.87 6.94
N GLU A 20 -3.02 9.08 6.47
CA GLU A 20 -1.93 9.48 7.34
C GLU A 20 -1.01 10.49 6.64
N LEU A 21 -0.58 11.51 7.36
CA LEU A 21 0.35 12.53 6.89
C LEU A 21 1.73 12.31 7.49
N SER A 22 2.72 12.06 6.64
CA SER A 22 4.12 11.89 7.03
C SER A 22 5.01 12.99 6.47
N SER A 23 6.10 13.30 7.16
CA SER A 23 7.12 14.24 6.69
C SER A 23 8.09 13.57 5.71
N TYR A 24 8.56 14.30 4.71
CA TYR A 24 9.53 13.81 3.72
C TYR A 24 10.77 13.17 4.38
N GLY A 25 11.14 11.95 3.95
CA GLY A 25 12.27 11.18 4.49
C GLY A 25 11.90 10.14 5.57
N TYR A 26 10.64 10.09 5.99
CA TYR A 26 10.14 9.07 6.92
C TYR A 26 9.99 7.71 6.20
N ARG A 27 10.67 6.67 6.69
CA ARG A 27 10.69 5.34 6.07
C ARG A 27 9.34 4.64 6.27
N MET A 28 8.68 4.23 5.18
CA MET A 28 7.42 3.45 5.17
C MET A 28 7.40 2.25 6.13
N ALA A 29 8.56 1.72 6.50
CA ALA A 29 8.69 0.58 7.40
C ALA A 29 8.22 0.85 8.85
N LYS A 30 7.96 2.10 9.25
CA LYS A 30 7.57 2.44 10.63
C LYS A 30 6.09 2.74 10.84
N HIS A 31 5.29 2.86 9.79
CA HIS A 31 3.90 3.30 9.92
C HIS A 31 2.92 2.54 9.02
N PHE A 32 3.22 1.27 8.72
CA PHE A 32 2.18 0.39 8.20
C PHE A 32 1.24 -0.07 9.32
N GLU A 33 0.98 0.79 10.32
CA GLU A 33 -0.13 0.56 11.24
C GLU A 33 -1.39 0.59 10.39
N ILE A 34 -1.88 -0.60 10.07
CA ILE A 34 -3.14 -0.80 9.36
C ILE A 34 -4.25 -0.38 10.32
N ASN A 35 -4.43 0.91 10.54
CA ASN A 35 -5.42 1.45 11.47
C ASN A 35 -6.79 1.55 10.79
N CYS A 36 -7.25 0.46 10.19
CA CYS A 36 -8.57 0.38 9.56
C CYS A 36 -9.72 0.27 10.58
N GLY A 37 -9.50 0.66 11.84
CA GLY A 37 -10.44 0.48 12.94
C GLY A 37 -10.76 -0.99 13.22
N ARG A 38 -12.04 -1.27 13.52
CA ARG A 38 -12.58 -2.62 13.83
C ARG A 38 -12.95 -3.45 12.59
N ARG A 39 -12.55 -3.02 11.38
CA ARG A 39 -12.87 -3.76 10.15
C ARG A 39 -12.07 -5.07 10.11
N ASP A 40 -12.73 -6.15 9.71
CA ASP A 40 -12.05 -7.39 9.37
C ASP A 40 -11.36 -7.24 8.01
N ILE A 41 -10.05 -7.43 7.99
CA ILE A 41 -9.23 -7.26 6.81
C ILE A 41 -8.75 -8.63 6.37
N ASP A 42 -9.18 -9.08 5.20
CA ASP A 42 -8.70 -10.33 4.62
C ASP A 42 -7.32 -10.14 3.95
N ARG A 43 -7.16 -9.03 3.20
CA ARG A 43 -5.94 -8.76 2.43
C ARG A 43 -5.57 -7.30 2.39
N VAL A 44 -4.27 -7.02 2.37
CA VAL A 44 -3.72 -5.69 2.15
C VAL A 44 -2.86 -5.71 0.90
N THR A 45 -3.12 -4.80 -0.04
CA THR A 45 -2.31 -4.64 -1.25
C THR A 45 -1.48 -3.36 -1.14
N GLY A 46 -0.17 -3.48 -1.28
CA GLY A 46 0.76 -2.36 -1.13
C GLY A 46 1.75 -2.28 -2.27
N ASP A 47 2.46 -1.16 -2.35
CA ASP A 47 3.60 -1.03 -3.25
C ASP A 47 4.81 -1.83 -2.77
N GLY A 48 5.88 -1.84 -3.58
CA GLY A 48 7.12 -2.56 -3.24
C GLY A 48 7.88 -2.00 -2.03
N ALA A 49 7.53 -0.80 -1.52
CA ALA A 49 8.10 -0.31 -0.27
C ALA A 49 7.59 -1.11 0.93
N GLY A 50 6.37 -1.65 0.83
CA GLY A 50 5.78 -2.59 1.80
C GLY A 50 6.44 -3.97 1.86
N ASP A 51 7.41 -4.26 0.98
CA ASP A 51 8.16 -5.52 0.97
C ASP A 51 9.20 -5.60 2.11
N THR A 52 8.73 -5.58 3.37
CA THR A 52 9.54 -5.59 4.59
C THR A 52 8.96 -6.51 5.67
N ARG A 53 9.80 -7.08 6.53
CA ARG A 53 9.36 -7.98 7.60
C ARG A 53 8.35 -7.32 8.55
N SER A 54 8.53 -6.03 8.86
CA SER A 54 7.58 -5.29 9.73
C SER A 54 6.18 -5.30 9.14
N CYS A 55 6.05 -4.93 7.86
CA CYS A 55 4.75 -4.94 7.17
C CYS A 55 4.13 -6.35 7.16
N TYR A 56 4.91 -7.40 6.86
CA TYR A 56 4.38 -8.77 6.92
C TYR A 56 3.92 -9.16 8.33
N ASN A 57 4.65 -8.77 9.38
CA ASN A 57 4.29 -9.05 10.77
C ASN A 57 3.02 -8.30 11.20
N GLU A 58 2.91 -7.02 10.86
CA GLU A 58 1.75 -6.17 11.19
C GLU A 58 0.47 -6.67 10.51
N VAL A 59 0.57 -7.06 9.23
CA VAL A 59 -0.55 -7.65 8.48
C VAL A 59 -0.94 -9.02 9.07
N ALA A 60 0.06 -9.85 9.41
CA ALA A 60 -0.17 -11.15 10.02
C ALA A 60 -0.80 -11.04 11.42
N ALA A 61 -0.47 -10.01 12.21
CA ALA A 61 -1.11 -9.74 13.50
C ALA A 61 -2.61 -9.46 13.35
N LYS A 62 -3.04 -8.96 12.19
CA LYS A 62 -4.45 -8.80 11.81
C LYS A 62 -5.07 -10.02 11.13
N LYS A 63 -4.34 -11.14 11.08
CA LYS A 63 -4.73 -12.38 10.37
C LYS A 63 -5.02 -12.16 8.89
N ALA A 64 -4.45 -11.12 8.31
CA ALA A 64 -4.62 -10.75 6.91
C ALA A 64 -3.43 -11.25 6.05
N ILE A 65 -3.58 -11.18 4.73
CA ILE A 65 -2.50 -11.50 3.77
C ILE A 65 -1.94 -10.23 3.14
N LEU A 66 -0.62 -10.04 3.20
CA LEU A 66 0.06 -8.95 2.51
C LEU A 66 0.36 -9.33 1.06
N ARG A 67 -0.07 -8.48 0.13
CA ARG A 67 0.19 -8.54 -1.31
C ARG A 67 1.00 -7.32 -1.73
N THR A 68 2.31 -7.46 -1.68
CA THR A 68 3.25 -6.42 -2.11
C THR A 68 4.12 -6.94 -3.24
N LEU A 69 4.54 -6.04 -4.11
CA LEU A 69 5.49 -6.34 -5.17
C LEU A 69 6.84 -6.72 -4.54
N PRO A 70 7.37 -7.93 -4.79
CA PRO A 70 8.73 -8.25 -4.33
C PRO A 70 9.74 -7.28 -4.92
N ARG A 71 10.72 -6.85 -4.13
CA ARG A 71 11.84 -6.03 -4.63
C ARG A 71 12.61 -6.76 -5.73
N GLU A 72 13.18 -6.00 -6.67
CA GLU A 72 13.84 -6.53 -7.89
C GLU A 72 14.86 -7.64 -7.61
N LYS A 73 15.62 -7.54 -6.51
CA LYS A 73 16.64 -8.53 -6.09
C LYS A 73 16.24 -9.31 -4.84
N ALA A 74 14.94 -9.50 -4.64
CA ALA A 74 14.41 -10.23 -3.49
C ALA A 74 15.00 -11.65 -3.38
N ARG A 75 15.64 -11.92 -2.24
CA ARG A 75 16.01 -13.26 -1.79
C ARG A 75 14.93 -13.82 -0.87
N TYR A 76 14.86 -15.14 -0.76
CA TYR A 76 14.01 -15.79 0.23
C TYR A 76 14.43 -15.38 1.65
N TRP A 77 13.46 -15.26 2.55
CA TRP A 77 13.73 -14.93 3.95
C TRP A 77 13.87 -16.17 4.81
N SER A 78 12.90 -17.08 4.77
CA SER A 78 12.89 -18.30 5.56
C SER A 78 11.83 -19.27 5.03
N LYS A 79 12.08 -20.58 5.17
CA LYS A 79 11.16 -21.61 4.68
C LYS A 79 9.76 -21.37 5.24
N GLY A 80 8.77 -21.28 4.34
CA GLY A 80 7.37 -21.07 4.69
C GLY A 80 6.95 -19.61 4.89
N HIS A 81 7.84 -18.63 4.76
CA HIS A 81 7.47 -17.22 4.88
C HIS A 81 6.53 -16.80 3.72
N PRO A 82 5.38 -16.13 3.96
CA PRO A 82 4.40 -15.80 2.92
C PRO A 82 4.98 -15.02 1.73
N ARG A 83 5.92 -14.10 1.99
CA ARG A 83 6.70 -13.39 0.98
C ARG A 83 7.38 -14.30 -0.04
N ASP A 84 7.91 -15.43 0.41
CA ASP A 84 8.75 -16.29 -0.43
C ASP A 84 7.94 -16.95 -1.55
N HIS A 85 6.63 -17.15 -1.35
CA HIS A 85 5.72 -17.55 -2.41
C HIS A 85 5.63 -16.50 -3.53
N ALA A 86 5.55 -15.21 -3.19
CA ALA A 86 5.55 -14.14 -4.18
C ALA A 86 6.89 -14.07 -4.93
N VAL A 87 8.02 -14.20 -4.23
CA VAL A 87 9.36 -14.25 -4.85
C VAL A 87 9.53 -15.46 -5.77
N PHE A 88 9.03 -16.63 -5.37
CA PHE A 88 9.07 -17.83 -6.19
C PHE A 88 8.23 -17.65 -7.45
N MET A 89 6.97 -17.24 -7.30
CA MET A 89 6.05 -17.08 -8.43
C MET A 89 6.53 -16.03 -9.42
N THR A 90 7.06 -14.89 -8.98
CA THR A 90 7.60 -13.88 -9.91
C THR A 90 8.78 -14.42 -10.73
N LYS A 91 9.60 -15.33 -10.18
CA LYS A 91 10.67 -16.01 -10.92
C LYS A 91 10.15 -17.07 -11.88
N GLN A 92 9.09 -17.79 -11.54
CA GLN A 92 8.54 -18.87 -12.37
C GLN A 92 7.71 -18.35 -13.55
N ILE A 93 6.78 -17.42 -13.29
CA ILE A 93 5.80 -16.97 -14.29
C ILE A 93 6.04 -15.53 -14.77
N GLY A 94 7.06 -14.86 -14.24
CA GLY A 94 7.37 -13.48 -14.54
C GLY A 94 6.47 -12.47 -13.80
N LEU A 95 6.98 -11.24 -13.64
CA LEU A 95 6.32 -10.18 -12.88
C LEU A 95 4.95 -9.80 -13.44
N LYS A 96 4.82 -9.71 -14.78
CA LYS A 96 3.58 -9.30 -15.45
C LYS A 96 2.44 -10.27 -15.14
N ARG A 97 2.70 -11.58 -15.28
CA ARG A 97 1.68 -12.61 -15.04
C ARG A 97 1.40 -12.79 -13.56
N TRP A 98 2.41 -12.64 -12.71
CA TRP A 98 2.20 -12.61 -11.26
C TRP A 98 1.28 -11.47 -10.81
N LYS A 99 1.40 -10.25 -11.38
CA LYS A 99 0.49 -9.14 -11.03
C LYS A 99 -0.98 -9.47 -11.31
N VAL A 100 -1.25 -10.13 -12.43
CA VAL A 100 -2.58 -10.61 -12.81
C VAL A 100 -3.07 -11.69 -11.85
N ASN A 101 -2.30 -12.78 -11.72
CA ASN A 101 -2.71 -13.94 -10.93
C ASN A 101 -2.82 -13.64 -9.43
N SER A 102 -1.95 -12.77 -8.93
CA SER A 102 -2.00 -12.38 -7.54
C SER A 102 -3.13 -11.41 -7.27
N GLY A 103 -3.72 -10.71 -8.25
CA GLY A 103 -4.68 -9.63 -8.02
C GLY A 103 -4.03 -8.34 -7.48
N TYR A 104 -2.76 -8.10 -7.82
CA TYR A 104 -2.03 -6.87 -7.47
C TYR A 104 -2.65 -5.60 -8.09
N HIS A 105 -3.47 -5.76 -9.13
CA HIS A 105 -4.14 -4.66 -9.82
C HIS A 105 -5.08 -3.84 -8.91
N LEU A 106 -5.54 -4.39 -7.78
CA LEU A 106 -6.37 -3.65 -6.82
C LEU A 106 -5.71 -2.36 -6.31
N ARG A 107 -4.38 -2.26 -6.37
CA ARG A 107 -3.65 -1.03 -6.04
C ARG A 107 -4.10 0.18 -6.88
N SER A 108 -4.52 0.00 -8.12
CA SER A 108 -4.95 1.11 -8.97
C SER A 108 -6.21 1.81 -8.44
N LEU A 109 -7.01 1.14 -7.61
CA LEU A 109 -8.15 1.76 -6.91
C LEU A 109 -7.66 2.82 -5.92
N ALA A 110 -6.64 2.50 -5.13
CA ALA A 110 -6.03 3.44 -4.20
C ALA A 110 -5.35 4.62 -4.93
N GLU A 111 -4.70 4.35 -6.07
CA GLU A 111 -4.10 5.40 -6.91
C GLU A 111 -5.17 6.34 -7.50
N THR A 112 -6.30 5.78 -7.94
CA THR A 112 -7.44 6.56 -8.45
C THR A 112 -8.09 7.40 -7.35
N ALA A 113 -8.28 6.82 -6.16
CA ALA A 113 -8.80 7.54 -5.00
C ALA A 113 -7.86 8.69 -4.58
N MET A 114 -6.55 8.44 -4.54
CA MET A 114 -5.54 9.45 -4.27
C MET A 114 -5.54 10.56 -5.33
N TYR A 115 -5.70 10.22 -6.61
CA TYR A 115 -5.83 11.22 -7.67
C TYR A 115 -7.06 12.11 -7.46
N ARG A 116 -8.23 11.51 -7.20
CA ARG A 116 -9.47 12.25 -6.89
C ARG A 116 -9.31 13.13 -5.65
N PHE A 117 -8.75 12.59 -4.57
CA PHE A 117 -8.46 13.34 -3.36
C PHE A 117 -7.57 14.56 -3.64
N LYS A 118 -6.50 14.39 -4.43
CA LYS A 118 -5.63 15.50 -4.82
C LYS A 118 -6.31 16.55 -5.69
N GLN A 119 -7.21 16.16 -6.59
CA GLN A 119 -7.99 17.12 -7.38
C GLN A 119 -8.91 17.94 -6.47
N LEU A 120 -9.67 17.28 -5.59
CA LEU A 120 -10.58 17.95 -4.64
C LEU A 120 -9.85 18.88 -3.67
N MET A 121 -8.69 18.48 -3.17
CA MET A 121 -7.89 19.29 -2.24
C MET A 121 -7.02 20.33 -2.97
N GLY A 122 -6.76 20.16 -4.27
CA GLY A 122 -5.94 21.06 -5.09
C GLY A 122 -6.63 22.38 -5.43
N ASP A 123 -7.96 22.38 -5.56
CA ASP A 123 -8.73 23.60 -5.84
C ASP A 123 -8.86 24.51 -4.61
N ILE A 124 -8.72 23.97 -3.38
CA ILE A 124 -8.78 24.76 -2.13
C ILE A 124 -7.51 25.62 -1.94
N HIS A 125 -6.43 25.35 -2.65
CA HIS A 125 -5.17 26.10 -2.54
C HIS A 125 -5.01 27.25 -3.55
N HIS A 126 -5.94 27.45 -4.49
CA HIS A 126 -5.87 28.55 -5.45
C HIS A 126 -6.65 29.81 -5.04
N GLU A 127 -7.51 29.76 -4.02
CA GLU A 127 -8.35 30.92 -3.63
C GLU A 127 -7.85 31.67 -2.38
N GLN A 128 -6.84 31.18 -1.66
CA GLN A 128 -6.21 31.92 -0.55
C GLN A 128 -4.89 32.60 -0.91
N ALA A 129 -4.49 32.60 -2.18
CA ALA A 129 -3.31 33.32 -2.68
C ALA A 129 -3.65 34.60 -3.47
N ARG A 130 -4.92 35.05 -3.46
CA ARG A 130 -5.36 36.33 -4.07
C ARG A 130 -5.93 37.34 -3.08
N SER A 131 -5.77 37.10 -1.78
CA SER A 131 -6.16 38.06 -0.74
C SER A 131 -5.15 38.04 0.41
N ALA A 132 -3.95 38.54 0.14
CA ALA A 132 -2.99 39.03 1.11
C ALA A 132 -2.13 40.10 0.43
#